data_AF-A0A2M7PAM9-F1
#
_entry.id   AF-A0A2M7PAM9-F1
#
_cell.length_a   1.000
_cell.length_b   1.000
_cell.length_c   1.000
_cell.angle_alpha   90.00
_cell.angle_beta   90.00
_cell.angle_gamma   90.00
#
_symmetry.space_group_name_H-M   'P 1'
#
loop_
_entity.id
_entity.type
_entity.pdbx_description
1 polymer ?
#
loop_
_entity_poly.entity_id
_entity_poly.type
_entity_poly.pdbx_seq_one_letter_code
_entity_poly.pdbx_strand_id
1 'polypeptide(L)'
;WHMVLPVVSMAVGSLAVMTLLTKNSFLEEIRKQYVITARAKGLEENRVLYRHIFRNAIIPIITGFPGSFVTAFFTGSLLIETIFSLDGMGLLAYESILNRDYPVVLGTLYFFTIIGLISRLLSDLSYVMVDPRITFDSVESR
;
A
#
# COMPACT_ATOMS: atom_id res chain seq x y z
N TRP A 1 -1.08 29.46 3.77
CA TRP A 1 -2.15 28.92 2.90
C TRP A 1 -1.63 28.14 1.68
N HIS A 2 -0.35 27.73 1.63
CA HIS A 2 0.24 27.01 0.48
C HIS A 2 0.30 25.48 0.64
N MET A 3 0.10 24.92 1.84
CA MET A 3 0.13 23.46 2.07
C MET A 3 -1.23 22.78 1.90
N VAL A 4 -2.34 23.53 1.87
CA VAL A 4 -3.69 22.93 1.84
C VAL A 4 -3.95 22.23 0.50
N LEU A 5 -3.57 22.85 -0.63
CA LEU A 5 -3.77 22.28 -1.97
C LEU A 5 -2.94 21.00 -2.20
N PRO A 6 -1.64 20.94 -1.86
CA PRO A 6 -0.86 19.70 -1.94
C PRO A 6 -1.43 18.58 -1.06
N VAL A 7 -1.79 18.89 0.19
CA VAL A 7 -2.29 17.90 1.15
C VAL A 7 -3.65 17.35 0.71
N VAL A 8 -4.56 18.21 0.23
CA VAL A 8 -5.86 17.77 -0.29
C VAL A 8 -5.67 16.92 -1.55
N SER A 9 -4.74 17.28 -2.42
CA SER A 9 -4.46 16.49 -3.64
C SER A 9 -3.89 15.10 -3.30
N MET A 10 -2.98 15.02 -2.33
CA MET A 10 -2.47 13.75 -1.80
C MET A 10 -3.57 12.92 -1.13
N ALA A 11 -4.46 13.57 -0.37
CA ALA A 11 -5.56 12.91 0.30
C ALA A 11 -6.56 12.31 -0.71
N VAL A 12 -6.91 13.05 -1.76
CA VAL A 12 -7.82 12.57 -2.81
C VAL A 12 -7.17 11.44 -3.61
N GLY A 13 -5.88 11.56 -3.96
CA GLY A 13 -5.16 10.50 -4.67
C GLY A 13 -5.06 9.21 -3.86
N SER A 14 -4.69 9.31 -2.58
CA SER A 14 -4.62 8.14 -1.69
C SER A 14 -5.99 7.51 -1.44
N LEU A 15 -7.05 8.30 -1.30
CA LEU A 15 -8.42 7.80 -1.18
C LEU A 15 -8.89 7.08 -2.45
N ALA A 16 -8.57 7.59 -3.63
CA ALA A 16 -8.93 6.95 -4.89
C ALA A 16 -8.27 5.57 -5.03
N VAL A 17 -6.97 5.48 -4.74
CA VAL A 17 -6.22 4.21 -4.76
C VAL A 17 -6.77 3.24 -3.71
N MET A 18 -7.00 3.70 -2.49
CA MET A 18 -7.54 2.88 -1.40
C MET A 18 -8.93 2.30 -1.75
N THR A 19 -9.77 3.12 -2.38
CA THR A 19 -11.13 2.71 -2.80
C THR A 19 -11.08 1.66 -3.91
N LEU A 20 -10.21 1.85 -4.91
CA LEU A 20 -10.03 0.88 -6.00
C LEU A 20 -9.46 -0.45 -5.48
N LEU A 21 -8.47 -0.38 -4.59
CA LEU A 21 -7.82 -1.55 -4.02
C LEU A 21 -8.81 -2.36 -3.17
N THR A 22 -9.59 -1.66 -2.33
CA THR A 22 -10.68 -2.27 -1.56
C THR A 22 -11.71 -2.94 -2.47
N LYS A 23 -12.16 -2.26 -3.52
CA LYS A 23 -13.13 -2.82 -4.47
C LYS A 23 -12.60 -4.09 -5.16
N ASN A 24 -11.32 -4.09 -5.55
CA ASN A 24 -10.69 -5.25 -6.18
C ASN A 24 -10.58 -6.43 -5.22
N SER A 25 -10.11 -6.22 -3.99
CA SER A 25 -10.00 -7.28 -2.98
C SER A 25 -11.37 -7.90 -2.63
N PHE A 26 -12.43 -7.09 -2.56
CA PHE A 26 -13.78 -7.60 -2.36
C PHE A 26 -14.28 -8.47 -3.53
N LEU A 27 -14.01 -8.05 -4.77
CA LEU A 27 -14.41 -8.81 -5.97
C LEU A 27 -13.68 -10.16 -6.07
N GLU A 28 -12.41 -10.20 -5.67
CA GLU A 28 -11.64 -11.44 -5.61
C GLU A 28 -12.19 -12.41 -4.55
N GLU A 29 -12.53 -11.91 -3.35
CA GLU A 29 -13.06 -12.77 -2.28
C GLU A 29 -14.45 -13.32 -2.57
N ILE A 30 -15.33 -12.54 -3.20
CA ILE A 30 -16.69 -12.98 -3.58
C ILE A 30 -16.64 -14.17 -4.55
N ARG A 31 -15.59 -14.28 -5.37
CA ARG A 31 -15.41 -15.36 -6.36
C ARG A 31 -14.82 -16.64 -5.78
N LYS A 32 -14.39 -16.67 -4.50
CA LYS A 32 -13.76 -17.85 -3.92
C LYS A 32 -14.79 -18.92 -3.50
N GLN A 33 -14.38 -20.18 -3.60
CA GLN A 33 -15.25 -21.35 -3.36
C GLN A 33 -15.86 -21.37 -1.95
N TYR A 34 -15.20 -20.79 -0.94
CA TYR A 34 -15.71 -20.73 0.44
C TYR A 34 -16.98 -19.85 0.56
N VAL A 35 -17.13 -18.82 -0.27
CA VAL A 35 -18.34 -17.97 -0.30
C VAL A 35 -19.51 -18.74 -0.90
N ILE A 36 -19.24 -19.50 -1.98
CA ILE A 36 -20.25 -20.32 -2.66
C ILE A 36 -20.75 -21.43 -1.73
N THR A 37 -19.87 -22.08 -0.98
CA THR A 37 -20.26 -23.10 0.02
C THR A 37 -20.99 -22.49 1.22
N ALA A 38 -20.60 -21.31 1.69
CA ALA A 38 -21.31 -20.61 2.76
C ALA A 38 -22.74 -20.23 2.32
N ARG A 39 -22.92 -19.76 1.08
CA ARG A 39 -24.25 -19.49 0.51
C ARG A 39 -25.07 -20.77 0.34
N ALA A 40 -24.45 -21.87 -0.11
CA ALA A 40 -25.11 -23.17 -0.23
C ALA A 40 -25.56 -23.77 1.12
N LYS A 41 -24.92 -23.37 2.23
CA LYS A 41 -25.33 -23.73 3.59
C LYS A 41 -26.52 -22.91 4.14
N GLY A 42 -27.07 -21.97 3.37
CA GLY A 42 -28.23 -21.17 3.77
C GLY A 42 -27.92 -20.05 4.79
N LEU A 43 -26.65 -19.64 4.90
CA LEU A 43 -26.27 -18.50 5.74
C LEU A 43 -26.78 -17.19 5.13
N GLU A 44 -27.31 -16.29 5.97
CA GLU A 44 -27.70 -14.95 5.54
C GLU A 44 -26.53 -14.19 4.88
N GLU A 45 -26.82 -13.55 3.75
CA GLU A 45 -25.87 -12.78 2.93
C GLU A 45 -25.04 -11.80 3.79
N ASN A 46 -25.70 -11.12 4.75
CA ASN A 46 -25.07 -10.15 5.65
C ASN A 46 -24.02 -10.79 6.57
N ARG A 47 -24.24 -12.02 7.04
CA ARG A 47 -23.30 -12.75 7.90
C ARG A 47 -22.07 -13.22 7.11
N VAL A 48 -22.28 -13.62 5.86
CA VAL A 48 -21.19 -14.02 4.95
C VAL A 48 -20.35 -12.79 4.59
N LEU A 49 -20.99 -11.67 4.30
CA LEU A 49 -20.32 -10.42 3.94
C LEU A 49 -19.44 -9.89 5.08
N TYR A 50 -19.99 -9.68 6.27
CA TYR A 50 -19.25 -9.07 7.39
C TYR A 50 -18.27 -10.01 8.08
N ARG A 51 -18.57 -11.32 8.18
CA ARG A 51 -17.74 -12.24 8.96
C ARG A 51 -16.72 -13.02 8.13
N HIS A 52 -17.06 -13.35 6.88
CA HIS A 52 -16.20 -14.16 6.01
C HIS A 52 -15.50 -13.31 4.94
N ILE A 53 -16.25 -12.50 4.19
CA ILE A 53 -15.68 -11.72 3.08
C ILE A 53 -14.87 -10.54 3.62
N PHE A 54 -15.42 -9.72 4.53
CA PHE A 54 -14.73 -8.54 5.07
C PHE A 54 -13.43 -8.90 5.80
N ARG A 55 -13.46 -9.93 6.65
CA ARG A 55 -12.28 -10.39 7.40
C ARG A 55 -11.18 -10.96 6.50
N ASN A 56 -11.53 -11.54 5.35
CA ASN A 56 -10.55 -12.08 4.41
C ASN A 56 -10.07 -11.00 3.42
N ALA A 57 -10.96 -10.14 2.95
CA ALA A 57 -10.65 -9.05 2.02
C ALA A 57 -9.79 -7.95 2.64
N ILE A 58 -9.83 -7.78 3.98
CA ILE A 58 -8.98 -6.81 4.68
C ILE A 58 -7.51 -7.26 4.75
N ILE A 59 -7.22 -8.56 4.61
CA ILE A 59 -5.85 -9.08 4.69
C ILE A 59 -5.01 -8.58 3.51
N PRO A 60 -5.42 -8.72 2.23
CA PRO A 60 -4.71 -8.11 1.10
C PRO A 60 -4.60 -6.59 1.20
N ILE A 61 -5.62 -5.92 1.76
CA ILE A 61 -5.61 -4.47 1.92
C ILE A 61 -4.55 -4.07 2.94
N ILE A 62 -4.51 -4.69 4.12
CA ILE A 62 -3.54 -4.34 5.17
C ILE A 62 -2.12 -4.77 4.79
N THR A 63 -1.96 -5.87 4.06
CA THR A 63 -0.64 -6.36 3.63
C THR A 63 -0.11 -5.63 2.40
N GLY A 64 -0.98 -5.17 1.50
CA GLY A 64 -0.63 -4.38 0.32
C GLY A 64 -0.58 -2.86 0.56
N PHE A 65 -1.18 -2.36 1.64
CA PHE A 65 -1.22 -0.93 1.96
C PHE A 65 0.17 -0.31 2.13
N PRO A 66 1.12 -0.90 2.90
CA PRO A 66 2.41 -0.27 3.12
C PRO A 66 3.25 -0.19 1.84
N GLY A 67 3.25 -1.25 1.01
CA GLY A 67 3.93 -1.25 -0.29
C GLY A 67 3.33 -0.21 -1.25
N SER A 68 1.99 -0.19 -1.36
CA SER A 68 1.28 0.78 -2.20
C SER A 68 1.45 2.20 -1.71
N PHE A 69 1.51 2.41 -0.38
CA PHE A 69 1.75 3.70 0.24
C PHE A 69 3.14 4.21 -0.11
N VAL A 70 4.19 3.38 0.00
CA VAL A 70 5.55 3.79 -0.39
C VAL A 70 5.62 4.17 -1.86
N THR A 71 5.05 3.36 -2.77
CA THR A 71 5.04 3.67 -4.20
C THR A 71 4.25 4.93 -4.50
N ALA A 72 3.05 5.09 -3.92
CA ALA A 72 2.23 6.28 -4.12
C ALA A 72 2.88 7.53 -3.52
N PHE A 73 3.56 7.41 -2.39
CA PHE A 73 4.28 8.53 -1.76
C PHE A 73 5.48 8.93 -2.62
N PHE A 74 6.27 7.97 -3.11
CA PHE A 74 7.41 8.25 -3.98
C PHE A 74 7.01 8.85 -5.33
N THR A 75 6.07 8.21 -6.03
CA THR A 75 5.61 8.68 -7.35
C THR A 75 4.81 9.97 -7.23
N GLY A 76 4.03 10.11 -6.15
CA GLY A 76 3.25 11.31 -5.86
C GLY A 76 4.12 12.51 -5.47
N SER A 77 5.17 12.31 -4.68
CA SER A 77 6.05 13.40 -4.20
C SER A 77 6.63 14.18 -5.37
N LEU A 78 7.20 13.50 -6.38
CA LEU A 78 7.80 14.16 -7.55
C LEU A 78 6.77 14.95 -8.38
N LEU A 79 5.61 14.36 -8.66
CA LEU A 79 4.55 15.02 -9.44
C LEU A 79 3.94 16.22 -8.69
N ILE A 80 3.76 16.10 -7.39
CA ILE A 80 3.22 17.19 -6.55
C ILE A 80 4.27 18.29 -6.36
N GLU A 81 5.53 17.93 -6.14
CA GLU A 81 6.65 18.89 -6.01
C GLU A 81 6.82 19.72 -7.29
N THR A 82 6.75 19.08 -8.45
CA THR A 82 6.84 19.76 -9.75
C THR A 82 5.62 20.64 -10.06
N ILE A 83 4.39 20.17 -9.78
CA ILE A 83 3.16 20.93 -10.04
C ILE A 83 3.00 22.11 -9.07
N PHE A 84 3.42 21.95 -7.81
CA PHE A 84 3.26 22.99 -6.78
C PHE A 84 4.53 23.82 -6.51
N SER A 85 5.59 23.62 -7.30
CA SER A 85 6.90 24.28 -7.13
C SER A 85 7.42 24.22 -5.69
N LEU A 86 7.35 23.03 -5.10
CA LEU A 86 7.86 22.77 -3.75
C LEU A 86 9.28 22.22 -3.84
N ASP A 87 10.19 22.78 -3.05
CA ASP A 87 11.56 22.28 -2.89
C ASP A 87 11.53 20.98 -2.09
N GLY A 88 11.38 19.85 -2.77
CA GLY A 88 11.38 18.52 -2.17
C GLY A 88 12.54 17.65 -2.64
N MET A 89 12.74 16.53 -1.95
CA MET A 89 13.84 15.60 -2.24
C MET A 89 13.66 14.89 -3.59
N GLY A 90 12.43 14.79 -4.10
CA GLY A 90 12.14 14.20 -5.41
C GLY A 90 12.63 15.12 -6.54
N LEU A 91 12.29 16.41 -6.46
CA LEU A 91 12.75 17.44 -7.37
C LEU A 91 14.28 17.60 -7.31
N LEU A 92 14.86 17.63 -6.10
CA LEU A 92 16.32 17.69 -5.90
C LEU A 92 17.05 16.51 -6.54
N ALA A 93 16.51 15.29 -6.41
CA ALA A 93 17.09 14.12 -7.07
C ALA A 93 17.01 14.24 -8.60
N TYR A 94 15.89 14.73 -9.14
CA TYR A 94 15.70 14.94 -10.57
C TYR A 94 16.66 16.00 -11.15
N GLU A 95 16.78 17.15 -10.49
CA GLU A 95 17.71 18.21 -10.91
C GLU A 95 19.17 17.77 -10.79
N SER A 96 19.53 17.00 -9.76
CA SER A 96 20.88 16.48 -9.58
C SER A 96 21.29 15.51 -10.69
N ILE A 97 20.34 14.73 -11.22
CA ILE A 97 20.58 13.86 -12.40
C ILE A 97 20.87 14.70 -13.63
N LEU A 98 20.10 15.78 -13.86
CA LEU A 98 20.30 16.69 -14.99
C LEU A 98 21.62 17.45 -14.91
N ASN A 99 21.98 17.94 -13.72
CA ASN A 99 23.22 18.66 -13.45
C ASN A 99 24.45 17.74 -13.33
N ARG A 100 24.27 16.42 -13.47
CA ARG A 100 25.32 15.39 -13.28
C ARG A 100 26.03 15.46 -11.93
N ASP A 101 25.32 15.89 -10.90
CA ASP A 101 25.82 15.95 -9.53
C ASP A 101 25.70 14.56 -8.88
N TYR A 102 26.56 13.64 -9.32
CA TYR A 102 26.58 12.25 -8.86
C TYR A 102 26.58 12.08 -7.32
N PRO A 103 27.28 12.91 -6.51
CA PRO A 103 27.22 12.80 -5.05
C PRO A 103 25.82 13.02 -4.47
N VAL A 104 25.08 13.99 -5.00
CA VAL A 104 23.72 14.32 -4.53
C VAL A 104 22.71 13.28 -5.01
N VAL A 105 22.88 12.78 -6.24
CA VAL A 105 22.08 11.66 -6.77
C VAL A 105 22.24 10.41 -5.90
N LEU A 106 23.47 10.04 -5.55
CA LEU A 106 23.72 8.87 -4.69
C LEU A 106 23.20 9.09 -3.27
N GLY A 107 23.34 10.30 -2.71
CA GLY A 107 22.83 10.64 -1.38
C GLY A 107 21.30 10.55 -1.29
N THR A 108 20.59 11.09 -2.28
CA THR A 108 19.13 11.02 -2.36
C THR A 108 18.64 9.59 -2.58
N LEU A 109 19.28 8.83 -3.47
CA LEU A 109 19.00 7.38 -3.66
C LEU A 109 19.19 6.59 -2.38
N TYR A 110 20.29 6.82 -1.66
CA TYR A 110 20.58 6.15 -0.39
C TYR A 110 19.50 6.42 0.65
N PHE A 111 19.14 7.69 0.83
CA PHE A 111 18.10 8.11 1.76
C PHE A 111 16.74 7.50 1.43
N PHE A 112 16.37 7.53 0.15
CA PHE A 112 15.15 6.91 -0.35
C PHE A 112 15.12 5.39 -0.14
N THR A 113 16.25 4.73 -0.33
CA THR A 113 16.39 3.28 -0.10
C THR A 113 16.20 2.94 1.38
N ILE A 114 16.75 3.75 2.30
CA ILE A 114 16.55 3.56 3.75
C ILE A 114 15.08 3.72 4.13
N ILE A 115 14.40 4.78 3.65
CA ILE A 115 12.98 4.98 3.93
C ILE A 115 12.13 3.83 3.36
N GLY A 116 12.46 3.38 2.16
CA GLY A 116 11.82 2.23 1.53
C GLY A 116 12.01 0.96 2.35
N LEU A 117 13.22 0.72 2.88
CA LEU A 117 13.53 -0.42 3.72
C LEU A 117 12.76 -0.36 5.05
N ILE A 118 12.72 0.79 5.72
CA ILE A 118 11.95 0.99 6.97
C ILE A 118 10.46 0.75 6.73
N SER A 119 9.92 1.30 5.64
CA SER A 119 8.50 1.14 5.31
C SER A 119 8.16 -0.31 4.97
N ARG A 120 9.09 -1.03 4.32
CA ARG A 120 8.94 -2.46 4.04
C ARG A 120 9.04 -3.29 5.31
N LEU A 121 9.93 -2.95 6.24
CA LEU A 121 10.01 -3.60 7.55
C LEU A 121 8.72 -3.38 8.37
N LEU A 122 8.16 -2.17 8.34
CA LEU A 122 6.86 -1.89 8.95
C LEU A 122 5.74 -2.70 8.30
N SER A 123 5.83 -2.95 6.99
CA SER A 123 4.91 -3.83 6.26
C SER A 123 4.99 -5.27 6.76
N ASP A 124 6.20 -5.81 6.87
CA ASP A 124 6.43 -7.18 7.33
C ASP A 124 5.98 -7.34 8.79
N LEU A 125 6.21 -6.34 9.64
CA LEU A 125 5.72 -6.35 11.02
C LEU A 125 4.18 -6.30 11.08
N SER A 126 3.56 -5.46 10.25
CA SER A 126 2.10 -5.40 10.14
C SER A 126 1.52 -6.72 9.64
N TYR A 127 2.22 -7.40 8.73
CA TYR A 127 1.85 -8.73 8.24
C TYR A 127 1.79 -9.75 9.38
N VAL A 128 2.85 -9.83 10.20
CA VAL A 128 2.92 -10.75 11.34
C VAL A 128 1.86 -10.46 12.40
N MET A 129 1.54 -9.18 12.66
CA MET A 129 0.51 -8.80 13.62
C MET A 129 -0.91 -9.14 13.16
N VAL A 130 -1.18 -9.01 11.86
CA VAL A 130 -2.53 -9.15 11.28
C VAL A 130 -2.85 -10.60 10.96
N ASP A 131 -1.85 -11.40 10.58
CA ASP A 131 -2.05 -12.81 10.25
C ASP A 131 -1.28 -13.76 11.21
N PRO A 132 -1.87 -14.15 12.35
CA PRO A 132 -1.30 -15.16 13.24
C PRO A 132 -1.47 -16.60 12.72
N ARG A 133 -1.94 -16.83 11.47
CA ARG A 133 -2.06 -18.18 10.87
C ARG A 133 -0.87 -18.63 10.03
N ILE A 134 0.12 -17.77 9.78
CA ILE A 134 1.48 -18.21 9.41
C ILE A 134 2.17 -18.79 10.65
N THR A 135 1.58 -19.84 11.22
CA THR A 135 2.37 -20.80 11.97
C THR A 135 3.23 -21.51 10.95
N PHE A 136 4.56 -21.40 11.10
CA PHE A 136 5.56 -22.19 10.39
C PHE A 136 5.45 -23.68 10.78
N ASP A 137 4.30 -24.33 10.58
CA ASP A 137 4.02 -25.67 11.14
C ASP A 137 3.71 -26.74 10.08
N SER A 138 4.13 -26.56 8.83
CA SER A 138 4.05 -27.68 7.88
C SER A 138 5.08 -27.70 6.76
N VAL A 139 6.26 -27.12 6.97
CA VAL A 139 7.45 -27.44 6.14
C VAL A 139 8.29 -28.50 6.85
N GLU A 140 7.63 -29.48 7.47
CA GLU A 140 8.27 -30.68 7.99
C GLU A 140 7.31 -31.86 7.86
N SER A 141 7.10 -32.31 6.63
CA SER A 141 6.86 -33.72 6.29
C SER A 141 6.61 -33.83 4.78
N ARG A 142 7.71 -33.92 4.02
CA ARG A 142 7.87 -34.89 2.93
C ARG A 142 9.30 -34.87 2.41
#